data_AF-A0A0G1Y5R9-F1
#
_entry.id   AF-A0A0G1Y5R9-F1
#
_cell.length_a   1.000
_cell.length_b   1.000
_cell.length_c   1.000
_cell.angle_alpha   90.00
_cell.angle_beta   90.00
_cell.angle_gamma   90.00
#
_symmetry.space_group_name_H-M   'P 1'
#
loop_
_entity.id
_entity.type
_entity.pdbx_description
1 polymer ?
#
loop_
_entity_poly.entity_id
_entity_poly.type
_entity_poly.pdbx_seq_one_letter_code
_entity_poly.pdbx_strand_id
1 'polypeptide(L)'
;VLVNNQAVTISTVKADAEFSADDTNAPANPISTENSQMNRVLLVISGQAHNTFAGLNYLDCALATDNQWQVNLDGGTYEDLTPNGQMVDQDWYCILQGANASFLFMFDITDLMATNVDGKIGVKLTNAVSKQDSLITTVSIAVQYLWRK
;
A
#
# COMPACT_ATOMS: atom_id res chain seq x y z
N VAL A 1 -5.33 12.15 5.64
CA VAL A 1 -6.74 11.67 5.67
C VAL A 1 -6.76 10.21 5.27
N LEU A 2 -7.64 9.42 5.87
CA LEU A 2 -7.82 7.99 5.57
C LEU A 2 -8.60 7.86 4.25
N VAL A 3 -8.06 7.12 3.29
CA VAL A 3 -8.52 7.07 1.90
C VAL A 3 -9.36 5.81 1.67
N ASN A 4 -9.02 4.66 2.24
CA ASN A 4 -9.79 3.43 2.05
C ASN A 4 -9.48 2.39 3.15
N ASN A 5 -10.40 1.44 3.36
CA ASN A 5 -10.17 0.27 4.20
C ASN A 5 -10.75 -0.98 3.50
N GLN A 6 -9.95 -1.61 2.63
CA GLN A 6 -10.35 -2.83 1.93
C GLN A 6 -9.56 -4.04 2.41
N ALA A 7 -10.26 -5.17 2.48
CA ALA A 7 -9.68 -6.47 2.76
C ALA A 7 -9.48 -7.24 1.44
N VAL A 8 -8.26 -7.72 1.22
CA VAL A 8 -7.90 -8.53 0.05
C VAL A 8 -7.28 -9.84 0.53
N THR A 9 -7.67 -10.95 -0.07
CA THR A 9 -7.04 -12.25 0.21
C THR A 9 -5.83 -12.43 -0.68
N ILE A 10 -4.67 -12.61 -0.07
CA ILE A 10 -3.46 -13.03 -0.77
C ILE A 10 -3.43 -14.56 -0.79
N SER A 11 -3.06 -15.12 -1.95
CA SER A 11 -3.09 -16.56 -2.21
C SER A 11 -1.72 -17.08 -2.64
N THR A 12 -1.62 -18.36 -2.94
CA THR A 12 -0.45 -18.98 -3.57
C THR A 12 -0.33 -18.68 -5.07
N VAL A 13 -1.38 -18.13 -5.68
CA VAL A 13 -1.38 -17.67 -7.07
C VAL A 13 -1.00 -16.20 -7.10
N LYS A 14 0.04 -15.90 -7.90
CA LYS A 14 0.49 -14.52 -8.12
C LYS A 14 -0.58 -13.73 -8.86
N ALA A 15 -1.06 -12.67 -8.21
CA ALA A 15 -1.97 -11.71 -8.80
C ALA A 15 -1.78 -10.36 -8.12
N ASP A 16 -2.11 -9.27 -8.81
CA ASP A 16 -2.11 -7.95 -8.18
C ASP A 16 -3.20 -7.90 -7.09
N ALA A 17 -2.84 -7.41 -5.90
CA ALA A 17 -3.77 -7.14 -4.80
C ALA A 17 -4.00 -5.63 -4.70
N GLU A 18 -5.11 -5.16 -5.25
CA GLU A 18 -5.49 -3.75 -5.24
C GLU A 18 -6.27 -3.41 -3.98
N PHE A 19 -5.74 -2.45 -3.19
CA PHE A 19 -6.31 -2.06 -1.89
C PHE A 19 -7.05 -0.72 -1.95
N SER A 20 -6.72 0.11 -2.94
CA SER A 20 -7.46 1.32 -3.28
C SER A 20 -7.52 1.40 -4.79
N ALA A 21 -8.75 1.39 -5.30
CA ALA A 21 -9.01 1.62 -6.71
C ALA A 21 -8.62 3.06 -7.09
N ASP A 22 -8.29 3.22 -8.37
CA ASP A 22 -7.91 4.45 -9.07
C ASP A 22 -8.93 5.60 -9.02
N ASP A 23 -10.07 5.41 -8.34
CA ASP A 23 -11.14 6.38 -8.23
C ASP A 23 -11.21 7.08 -6.86
N THR A 24 -10.38 6.68 -5.89
CA THR A 24 -10.49 7.18 -4.51
C THR A 24 -9.80 8.54 -4.38
N ASN A 25 -10.61 9.58 -4.14
CA ASN A 25 -10.12 10.94 -3.97
C ASN A 25 -9.07 11.00 -2.84
N ALA A 26 -7.93 11.65 -3.08
CA ALA A 26 -7.13 12.14 -1.97
C ALA A 26 -8.00 13.05 -1.08
N PRO A 27 -7.63 13.24 0.21
CA PRO A 27 -8.23 14.23 1.09
C PRO A 27 -8.77 15.48 0.38
N ALA A 28 -10.08 15.67 0.44
CA ALA A 28 -10.66 16.96 0.08
C ALA A 28 -10.16 18.03 1.07
N ASN A 29 -9.65 19.14 0.52
CA ASN A 29 -9.15 20.34 1.23
C ASN A 29 -7.69 20.27 1.71
N PRO A 30 -6.69 20.27 0.81
CA PRO A 30 -5.36 20.70 1.23
C PRO A 30 -5.41 22.17 1.71
N ILE A 31 -4.48 22.54 2.60
CA ILE A 31 -4.32 23.93 3.07
C ILE A 31 -4.02 24.87 1.90
N SER A 32 -3.40 24.34 0.84
CA SER A 32 -3.12 25.02 -0.40
C SER A 32 -3.23 24.04 -1.57
N THR A 33 -3.78 24.47 -2.69
CA THR A 33 -3.72 23.72 -3.96
C THR A 33 -2.51 24.12 -4.80
N GLU A 34 -1.68 25.05 -4.30
CA GLU A 34 -0.45 25.45 -4.97
C GLU A 34 0.68 24.48 -4.66
N ASN A 35 1.05 23.66 -5.66
CA ASN A 35 2.15 22.70 -5.56
C ASN A 35 3.48 23.35 -5.14
N SER A 36 3.68 24.65 -5.43
CA SER A 36 4.88 25.41 -5.05
C SER A 36 5.05 25.58 -3.54
N GLN A 37 3.98 25.45 -2.76
CA GLN A 37 3.99 25.55 -1.30
C GLN A 37 4.16 24.18 -0.63
N MET A 38 4.13 23.09 -1.40
CA MET A 38 4.31 21.74 -0.90
C MET A 38 5.79 21.48 -0.62
N ASN A 39 6.11 21.08 0.63
CA ASN A 39 7.47 20.71 1.00
C ASN A 39 7.71 19.21 0.84
N ARG A 40 6.72 18.39 1.25
CA ARG A 40 6.82 16.94 1.26
C ARG A 40 5.45 16.28 1.25
N VAL A 41 5.32 15.14 0.58
CA VAL A 41 4.14 14.29 0.62
C VAL A 41 4.52 12.89 1.04
N LEU A 42 3.82 12.39 2.05
CA LEU A 42 4.02 11.05 2.59
C LEU A 42 2.78 10.21 2.35
N LEU A 43 2.97 9.06 1.71
CA LEU A 43 1.98 7.99 1.62
C LEU A 43 2.19 7.05 2.81
N VAL A 44 1.15 6.86 3.59
CA VAL A 44 1.13 5.96 4.75
C VAL A 44 0.23 4.77 4.41
N ILE A 45 0.80 3.57 4.46
CA ILE A 45 0.09 2.31 4.27
C ILE A 45 0.14 1.56 5.60
N SER A 46 -0.99 1.37 6.24
CA SER A 46 -1.10 0.70 7.55
C SER A 46 -2.13 -0.40 7.48
N GLY A 47 -2.00 -1.43 8.31
CA GLY A 47 -2.96 -2.51 8.21
C GLY A 47 -2.63 -3.72 9.04
N GLN A 48 -3.36 -4.80 8.73
CA GLN A 48 -3.18 -6.10 9.35
C GLN A 48 -3.31 -7.21 8.32
N ALA A 49 -2.39 -8.18 8.37
CA ALA A 49 -2.51 -9.46 7.68
C ALA A 49 -2.98 -10.51 8.67
N HIS A 50 -4.11 -11.15 8.39
CA HIS A 50 -4.76 -12.15 9.20
C HIS A 50 -4.65 -13.53 8.54
N ASN A 51 -4.07 -14.49 9.24
CA ASN A 51 -3.91 -15.84 8.73
C ASN A 51 -5.11 -16.73 9.11
N THR A 52 -5.84 -17.23 8.13
CA THR A 52 -6.91 -18.22 8.36
C THR A 52 -6.50 -19.65 8.03
N PHE A 53 -5.28 -19.87 7.53
CA PHE A 53 -4.70 -21.19 7.32
C PHE A 53 -4.28 -21.86 8.63
N ALA A 54 -4.47 -23.18 8.72
CA ALA A 54 -4.11 -24.01 9.86
C ALA A 54 -2.60 -24.29 9.94
N GLY A 55 -1.80 -23.25 10.17
CA GLY A 55 -0.36 -23.35 10.30
C GLY A 55 0.34 -22.01 10.06
N LEU A 56 1.65 -22.08 9.83
CA LEU A 56 2.46 -20.93 9.46
C LEU A 56 2.07 -20.41 8.06
N ASN A 57 1.86 -19.10 7.95
CA ASN A 57 1.70 -18.41 6.67
C ASN A 57 2.41 -17.06 6.69
N TYR A 58 2.92 -16.64 5.53
CA TYR A 58 3.63 -15.40 5.31
C TYR A 58 3.72 -15.10 3.81
N LEU A 59 4.25 -13.94 3.44
CA LEU A 59 4.47 -13.57 2.04
C LEU A 59 5.49 -14.49 1.38
N ASP A 60 5.33 -14.78 0.08
CA ASP A 60 6.34 -15.48 -0.70
C ASP A 60 7.13 -14.49 -1.57
N CYS A 61 8.27 -14.02 -1.07
CA CYS A 61 9.11 -13.06 -1.77
C CYS A 61 10.29 -13.75 -2.50
N ALA A 62 10.07 -14.94 -3.06
CA ALA A 62 11.10 -15.70 -3.76
C ALA A 62 11.66 -14.97 -5.00
N LEU A 63 10.86 -14.13 -5.67
CA LEU A 63 11.32 -13.26 -6.74
C LEU A 63 11.31 -11.79 -6.29
N ALA A 64 12.28 -11.02 -6.80
CA ALA A 64 12.39 -9.58 -6.55
C ALA A 64 11.26 -8.74 -7.20
N THR A 65 10.29 -9.37 -7.84
CA THR A 65 9.10 -8.74 -8.44
C THR A 65 7.82 -9.09 -7.69
N ASP A 66 7.90 -9.98 -6.71
CA ASP A 66 6.76 -10.45 -5.93
C ASP A 66 6.54 -9.52 -4.74
N ASN A 67 5.29 -9.23 -4.40
CA ASN A 67 4.92 -8.41 -3.25
C ASN A 67 5.60 -7.02 -3.25
N GLN A 68 5.57 -6.32 -4.39
CA GLN A 68 6.08 -4.96 -4.52
C GLN A 68 4.94 -3.95 -4.40
N TRP A 69 5.05 -3.00 -3.47
CA TRP A 69 4.07 -1.92 -3.35
C TRP A 69 4.18 -0.96 -4.54
N GLN A 70 3.03 -0.66 -5.13
CA GLN A 70 2.90 0.28 -6.24
C GLN A 70 1.82 1.31 -5.95
N VAL A 71 2.01 2.49 -6.55
CA VAL A 71 1.07 3.60 -6.49
C VAL A 71 0.76 4.10 -7.90
N ASN A 72 -0.45 4.57 -8.13
CA ASN A 72 -0.77 5.39 -9.30
C ASN A 72 -1.47 6.68 -8.87
N LEU A 73 -1.45 7.66 -9.77
CA LEU A 73 -2.14 8.94 -9.62
C LEU A 73 -3.15 9.10 -10.76
N ASP A 74 -4.39 9.48 -10.45
CA ASP A 74 -5.46 9.75 -11.41
C ASP A 74 -5.67 8.68 -12.50
N GLY A 75 -5.61 7.40 -12.13
CA GLY A 75 -5.76 6.31 -13.10
C GLY A 75 -4.60 6.18 -14.09
N GLY A 76 -3.47 6.82 -13.79
CA GLY A 76 -2.22 6.64 -14.52
C GLY A 76 -1.62 5.24 -14.34
N THR A 77 -0.43 5.06 -14.92
CA THR A 77 0.33 3.81 -14.75
C THR A 77 0.78 3.65 -13.30
N TYR A 78 0.72 2.41 -12.81
CA TYR A 78 1.27 2.06 -11.51
C TYR A 78 2.80 2.08 -11.54
N GLU A 79 3.39 2.73 -10.56
CA GLU A 79 4.84 2.86 -10.37
C GLU A 79 5.26 2.27 -9.03
N ASP A 80 6.47 1.70 -8.99
CA ASP A 80 7.03 1.13 -7.77
C ASP A 80 7.30 2.20 -6.72
N LEU A 81 6.85 1.94 -5.50
CA LEU A 81 7.19 2.75 -4.33
C LEU A 81 8.65 2.49 -3.95
N THR A 82 9.60 3.18 -4.59
CA THR A 82 11.04 3.03 -4.33
C THR A 82 11.54 4.02 -3.28
N PRO A 83 12.60 3.69 -2.50
CA PRO A 83 13.39 2.45 -2.51
C PRO A 83 12.86 1.30 -1.63
N ASN A 84 11.77 1.49 -0.88
CA ASN A 84 11.39 0.57 0.22
C ASN A 84 10.11 -0.23 -0.01
N GLY A 85 9.56 -0.23 -1.23
CA GLY A 85 8.26 -0.85 -1.52
C GLY A 85 8.31 -2.37 -1.68
N GLN A 86 9.51 -2.93 -1.81
CA GLN A 86 9.71 -4.38 -1.90
C GLN A 86 9.52 -5.01 -0.52
N MET A 87 8.52 -5.88 -0.38
CA MET A 87 8.28 -6.63 0.85
C MET A 87 9.26 -7.79 0.99
N VAL A 88 9.44 -8.28 2.22
CA VAL A 88 10.23 -9.48 2.53
C VAL A 88 9.36 -10.56 3.20
N ASP A 89 9.82 -11.81 3.15
CA ASP A 89 9.12 -12.98 3.71
C ASP A 89 8.65 -12.77 5.16
N GLN A 90 9.32 -11.92 5.94
CA GLN A 90 9.01 -11.71 7.35
C GLN A 90 7.95 -10.62 7.63
N ASP A 91 7.60 -9.78 6.66
CA ASP A 91 6.77 -8.59 6.93
C ASP A 91 5.37 -8.97 7.43
N TRP A 92 4.80 -10.08 6.96
CA TRP A 92 3.49 -10.61 7.41
C TRP A 92 3.58 -12.04 7.95
N TYR A 93 4.53 -12.26 8.85
CA TYR A 93 4.79 -13.58 9.41
C TYR A 93 3.77 -13.99 10.49
N CYS A 94 2.89 -14.94 10.15
CA CYS A 94 1.80 -15.41 11.00
C CYS A 94 1.97 -16.89 11.37
N ILE A 95 2.36 -17.19 12.61
CA ILE A 95 2.79 -18.53 13.04
C ILE A 95 1.67 -19.59 13.11
N LEU A 96 0.41 -19.18 13.22
CA LEU A 96 -0.73 -20.06 13.45
C LEU A 96 -2.03 -19.46 12.92
N GLN A 97 -3.08 -20.29 12.85
CA GLN A 97 -4.42 -19.85 12.46
C GLN A 97 -4.98 -18.83 13.45
N GLY A 98 -5.45 -17.70 12.94
CA GLY A 98 -5.96 -16.59 13.72
C GLY A 98 -4.90 -15.56 14.10
N ALA A 99 -3.62 -15.80 13.80
CA ALA A 99 -2.56 -14.83 14.05
C ALA A 99 -2.72 -13.59 13.14
N ASN A 100 -2.31 -12.43 13.69
CA ASN A 100 -2.32 -11.15 12.99
C ASN A 100 -0.90 -10.56 12.96
N ALA A 101 -0.48 -10.09 11.80
CA ALA A 101 0.70 -9.25 11.66
C ALA A 101 0.26 -7.82 11.33
N SER A 102 0.48 -6.88 12.25
CA SER A 102 0.20 -5.46 12.00
C SER A 102 1.40 -4.79 11.36
N PHE A 103 1.17 -3.87 10.42
CA PHE A 103 2.23 -3.20 9.69
C PHE A 103 1.95 -1.71 9.48
N LEU A 104 3.03 -0.98 9.24
CA LEU A 104 3.02 0.44 8.91
C LEU A 104 4.20 0.72 7.97
N PHE A 105 3.90 1.18 6.77
CA PHE A 105 4.86 1.65 5.78
C PHE A 105 4.63 3.13 5.52
N MET A 106 5.71 3.84 5.26
CA MET A 106 5.67 5.26 4.92
C MET A 106 6.62 5.51 3.75
N PHE A 107 6.08 6.07 2.68
CA PHE A 107 6.79 6.36 1.44
C PHE A 107 6.78 7.85 1.16
N ASP A 108 7.90 8.37 0.70
CA ASP A 108 7.99 9.72 0.17
C ASP A 108 7.53 9.69 -1.28
N ILE A 109 6.40 10.34 -1.56
CA ILE A 109 5.83 10.44 -2.91
C ILE A 109 5.80 11.89 -3.41
N THR A 110 6.66 12.75 -2.84
CA THR A 110 6.69 14.18 -3.15
C THR A 110 6.85 14.44 -4.63
N ASP A 111 7.76 13.72 -5.30
CA ASP A 111 8.04 13.90 -6.72
C ASP A 111 6.86 13.44 -7.60
N LEU A 112 6.16 12.36 -7.20
CA LEU A 112 4.97 11.89 -7.91
C LEU A 112 3.81 12.90 -7.79
N MET A 113 3.63 13.48 -6.61
CA MET A 113 2.52 14.41 -6.32
C MET A 113 2.81 15.87 -6.74
N ALA A 114 4.01 16.16 -7.26
CA ALA A 114 4.46 17.52 -7.58
C ALA A 114 3.57 18.26 -8.59
N THR A 115 2.80 17.54 -9.40
CA THR A 115 1.86 18.10 -10.38
C THR A 115 0.40 17.83 -10.04
N ASN A 116 0.11 17.09 -8.98
CA ASN A 116 -1.20 16.49 -8.76
C ASN A 116 -1.61 16.37 -7.28
N VAL A 117 -1.55 17.49 -6.55
CA VAL A 117 -1.85 17.54 -5.10
C VAL A 117 -3.27 17.08 -4.77
N ASP A 118 -4.24 17.36 -5.64
CA ASP A 118 -5.67 17.06 -5.45
C ASP A 118 -6.11 15.74 -6.12
N GLY A 119 -5.15 15.00 -6.67
CA GLY A 119 -5.41 13.79 -7.45
C GLY A 119 -5.96 12.62 -6.64
N LYS A 120 -6.40 11.60 -7.35
CA LYS A 120 -6.80 10.30 -6.81
C LYS A 120 -5.58 9.40 -6.67
N ILE A 121 -5.63 8.50 -5.69
CA ILE A 121 -4.50 7.61 -5.40
C ILE A 121 -4.99 6.17 -5.39
N GLY A 122 -4.48 5.38 -6.32
CA GLY A 122 -4.58 3.93 -6.30
C GLY A 122 -3.33 3.32 -5.69
N VAL A 123 -3.52 2.22 -4.96
CA VAL A 123 -2.42 1.51 -4.30
C VAL A 123 -2.68 0.03 -4.39
N LYS A 124 -1.64 -0.70 -4.78
CA LYS A 124 -1.67 -2.16 -4.87
C LYS A 124 -0.35 -2.77 -4.44
N LEU A 125 -0.41 -4.06 -4.17
CA LEU A 125 0.75 -4.92 -4.06
C LEU A 125 0.81 -5.75 -5.35
N THR A 126 1.82 -5.56 -6.18
CA THR A 126 1.95 -6.30 -7.45
C THR A 126 2.50 -7.70 -7.22
N ASN A 127 2.04 -8.65 -8.05
CA ASN A 127 2.37 -10.08 -7.92
C ASN A 127 2.25 -10.55 -6.46
N ALA A 128 1.17 -10.13 -5.79
CA ALA A 128 0.95 -10.46 -4.40
C ALA A 128 0.79 -11.98 -4.27
N VAL A 129 1.59 -12.56 -3.38
CA VAL A 129 1.65 -14.00 -3.19
C VAL A 129 2.11 -14.33 -1.78
N SER A 130 1.52 -15.38 -1.23
CA SER A 130 1.81 -15.92 0.10
C SER A 130 2.11 -17.40 0.01
N LYS A 131 2.77 -17.95 1.05
CA LYS A 131 3.17 -19.36 1.08
C LYS A 131 1.99 -20.32 1.12
N GLN A 132 0.87 -19.90 1.69
CA GLN A 132 -0.35 -20.67 1.79
C GLN A 132 -1.53 -19.78 1.45
N ASP A 133 -2.59 -20.36 0.89
CA ASP A 133 -3.83 -19.62 0.69
C ASP A 133 -4.37 -19.12 2.04
N SER A 134 -5.17 -18.06 2.01
CA SER A 134 -5.88 -17.52 3.17
C SER A 134 -5.09 -16.57 4.09
N LEU A 135 -4.25 -15.71 3.50
CA LEU A 135 -3.73 -14.51 4.16
C LEU A 135 -4.62 -13.30 3.83
N ILE A 136 -5.56 -12.97 4.71
CA ILE A 136 -6.49 -11.85 4.51
C ILE A 136 -5.82 -10.57 4.99
N THR A 137 -5.57 -9.63 4.09
CA THR A 137 -4.89 -8.38 4.41
C THR A 137 -5.88 -7.23 4.32
N THR A 138 -5.99 -6.47 5.41
CA THR A 138 -6.78 -5.23 5.45
C THR A 138 -5.82 -4.05 5.49
N VAL A 139 -6.00 -3.10 4.56
CA VAL A 139 -5.11 -1.93 4.41
C VAL A 139 -5.90 -0.64 4.56
N SER A 140 -5.37 0.23 5.40
CA SER A 140 -5.72 1.63 5.56
C SER A 140 -4.66 2.53 4.95
N ILE A 141 -5.08 3.38 4.01
CA ILE A 141 -4.18 4.27 3.25
C ILE A 141 -4.41 5.71 3.68
N ALA A 142 -3.34 6.47 3.85
CA ALA A 142 -3.45 7.89 4.10
C ALA A 142 -2.35 8.68 3.40
N VAL A 143 -2.69 9.90 2.98
CA VAL A 143 -1.70 10.88 2.50
C VAL A 143 -1.59 12.04 3.47
N GLN A 144 -0.35 12.41 3.74
CA GLN A 144 0.03 13.54 4.58
C GLN A 144 0.86 14.53 3.77
N TYR A 145 0.37 15.77 3.73
CA TYR A 145 1.05 16.89 3.09
C TYR A 145 1.74 17.73 4.16
N LEU A 146 3.02 18.03 3.94
CA LEU A 146 3.77 18.99 4.72
C LEU A 146 3.94 20.25 3.88
N TRP A 147 3.26 21.31 4.28
CA TRP A 147 3.32 22.62 3.63
C TRP A 147 4.51 23.43 4.16
N ARG A 148 5.14 24.22 3.29
CA ARG A 148 6.01 25.31 3.72
C ARG A 148 5.14 26.41 4.35
N LYS A 149 5.71 27.09 5.34
CA LYS A 149 5.13 28.33 5.86
C LYS A 149 5.35 29.48 4.88
#